data_AF-A0A366LA26-F1
#
_entry.id   AF-A0A366LA26-F1
#
_cell.length_a   1.000
_cell.length_b   1.000
_cell.length_c   1.000
_cell.angle_alpha   90.00
_cell.angle_beta   90.00
_cell.angle_gamma   90.00
#
_symmetry.space_group_name_H-M   'P 1'
#
loop_
_entity.id
_entity.type
_entity.pdbx_description
1 polymer ?
#
loop_
_entity_poly.entity_id
_entity_poly.type
_entity_poly.pdbx_seq_one_letter_code
_entity_poly.pdbx_strand_id
1 'polypeptide(L)'
;MSIGRNSYLYQTQIGRYTYLSQSVSIMNTKIGGFCSIAQNVLIGGGMHPSNTFASTSPAFYSIYQQCGKTFADKSYFKEMGNVVIGNDVWIGANVVIMDDVTIGDGAIIGAGAIVTKDVKPYSIVVGTPAKHLKYRFETEQIDFLLEFKWWLKDEAWLTENYKDLHNIISLVEKYKK
;
A
#
# COMPACT_ATOMS: atom_id res chain seq x y z
N MET A 1 15.26 4.55 -7.72
CA MET A 1 14.16 4.88 -6.79
C MET A 1 14.09 6.40 -6.69
N SER A 2 12.91 6.99 -6.84
CA SER A 2 12.72 8.44 -6.69
C SER A 2 11.84 8.71 -5.47
N ILE A 3 12.37 9.46 -4.51
CA ILE A 3 11.66 9.87 -3.30
C ILE A 3 11.54 11.40 -3.33
N GLY A 4 10.31 11.90 -3.34
CA GLY A 4 10.05 13.33 -3.29
C GLY A 4 10.50 13.96 -1.98
N ARG A 5 10.64 15.29 -2.01
CA ARG A 5 11.09 16.09 -0.85
C ARG A 5 10.12 15.96 0.33
N ASN A 6 10.63 16.18 1.54
CA ASN A 6 9.85 16.18 2.79
C ASN A 6 9.13 14.85 3.08
N SER A 7 9.59 13.74 2.51
CA SER A 7 9.05 12.41 2.77
C SER A 7 9.78 11.76 3.95
N TYR A 8 9.03 11.01 4.77
CA TYR A 8 9.51 10.27 5.92
C TYR A 8 9.27 8.77 5.71
N LEU A 9 10.33 7.98 5.82
CA LEU A 9 10.28 6.52 5.67
C LEU A 9 10.88 5.87 6.91
N TYR A 10 10.13 5.00 7.56
CA TYR A 10 10.60 4.23 8.71
C TYR A 10 10.34 2.75 8.50
N GLN A 11 11.38 1.92 8.65
CA GLN A 11 11.32 0.45 8.48
C GLN A 11 10.55 0.02 7.21
N THR A 12 10.82 0.68 6.08
CA THR A 12 10.09 0.51 4.83
C THR A 12 10.98 -0.10 3.74
N GLN A 13 10.45 -1.09 3.01
CA GLN A 13 11.08 -1.70 1.84
C GLN A 13 10.31 -1.30 0.58
N ILE A 14 11.02 -0.91 -0.49
CA ILE A 14 10.40 -0.43 -1.73
C ILE A 14 10.99 -1.20 -2.92
N GLY A 15 10.09 -1.75 -3.75
CA GLY A 15 10.46 -2.48 -4.97
C GLY A 15 10.96 -1.58 -6.10
N ARG A 16 11.52 -2.21 -7.14
CA ARG A 16 12.12 -1.51 -8.29
C ARG A 16 11.09 -0.66 -9.06
N TYR A 17 11.55 0.46 -9.61
CA TYR A 17 10.73 1.43 -10.37
C TYR A 17 9.48 1.97 -9.66
N THR A 18 9.36 1.78 -8.35
CA THR A 18 8.40 2.51 -7.54
C THR A 18 8.91 3.92 -7.26
N TYR A 19 8.04 4.91 -7.37
CA TYR A 19 8.34 6.29 -7.02
C TYR A 19 7.36 6.84 -5.98
N LEU A 20 7.87 7.74 -5.15
CA LEU A 20 7.11 8.52 -4.19
C LEU A 20 7.18 9.99 -4.58
N SER A 21 6.05 10.68 -4.60
CA SER A 21 5.99 12.13 -4.68
C SER A 21 6.45 12.76 -3.34
N GLN A 22 6.22 14.06 -3.20
CA GLN A 22 6.60 14.83 -2.02
C GLN A 22 5.68 14.60 -0.81
N SER A 23 6.21 14.84 0.39
CA SER A 23 5.46 14.82 1.65
C SER A 23 4.75 13.50 1.94
N VAL A 24 5.38 12.38 1.56
CA VAL A 24 4.85 11.03 1.82
C VAL A 24 5.39 10.54 3.17
N SER A 25 4.53 10.00 4.04
CA SER A 25 4.93 9.40 5.32
C SER A 25 4.56 7.93 5.35
N ILE A 26 5.55 7.05 5.41
CA ILE A 26 5.35 5.59 5.36
C ILE A 26 6.11 4.95 6.52
N MET A 27 5.42 4.09 7.27
CA MET A 27 5.98 3.35 8.39
C MET A 27 5.69 1.85 8.22
N ASN A 28 6.66 1.00 8.56
CA ASN A 28 6.50 -0.47 8.63
C ASN A 28 5.83 -1.10 7.40
N THR A 29 6.22 -0.65 6.21
CA THR A 29 5.54 -1.03 4.97
C THR A 29 6.47 -1.76 4.02
N LYS A 30 5.98 -2.83 3.40
CA LYS A 30 6.61 -3.45 2.24
C LYS A 30 5.83 -3.06 0.98
N ILE A 31 6.51 -2.46 0.01
CA ILE A 31 5.93 -1.98 -1.24
C ILE A 31 6.56 -2.73 -2.42
N GLY A 32 5.72 -3.25 -3.32
CA GLY A 32 6.16 -3.89 -4.56
C GLY A 32 6.82 -2.92 -5.55
N GLY A 33 7.14 -3.45 -6.74
CA GLY A 33 7.70 -2.67 -7.83
C GLY A 33 6.65 -1.97 -8.69
N PHE A 34 7.08 -0.98 -9.46
CA PHE A 34 6.26 -0.23 -10.42
C PHE A 34 5.07 0.53 -9.80
N CYS A 35 5.13 0.85 -8.51
CA CYS A 35 4.06 1.60 -7.86
C CYS A 35 4.22 3.11 -8.07
N SER A 36 3.08 3.79 -8.16
CA SER A 36 2.99 5.24 -8.32
C SER A 36 2.30 5.83 -7.10
N ILE A 37 3.06 6.52 -6.24
CA ILE A 37 2.55 7.07 -4.98
C ILE A 37 2.58 8.60 -5.03
N ALA A 38 1.40 9.21 -5.06
CA ALA A 38 1.23 10.66 -5.15
C ALA A 38 1.57 11.39 -3.83
N GLN A 39 1.47 12.71 -3.83
CA GLN A 39 1.86 13.53 -2.68
C GLN A 39 0.95 13.35 -1.47
N ASN A 40 1.47 13.66 -0.29
CA ASN A 40 0.74 13.67 0.98
C ASN A 40 0.08 12.33 1.34
N VAL A 41 0.64 11.22 0.86
CA VAL A 41 0.16 9.88 1.23
C VAL A 41 0.72 9.51 2.61
N LEU A 42 -0.14 8.99 3.48
CA LEU A 42 0.19 8.50 4.81
C LEU A 42 -0.12 7.00 4.90
N ILE A 43 0.86 6.19 5.30
CA ILE A 43 0.73 4.73 5.40
C ILE A 43 1.25 4.27 6.76
N GLY A 44 0.39 3.55 7.48
CA GLY A 44 0.56 3.27 8.91
C GLY A 44 0.14 4.49 9.74
N GLY A 45 0.75 4.66 10.91
CA GLY A 45 0.46 5.79 11.81
C GLY A 45 0.24 5.37 13.26
N GLY A 46 0.25 4.06 13.52
CA GLY A 46 0.10 3.50 14.84
C GLY A 46 -1.37 3.25 15.20
N MET A 47 -1.53 2.40 16.20
CA MET A 47 -2.82 1.94 16.68
C MET A 47 -2.92 2.22 18.17
N HIS A 48 -4.15 2.47 18.61
CA HIS A 48 -4.52 2.58 20.01
C HIS A 48 -5.61 1.55 20.31
N PRO A 49 -5.64 0.95 21.52
CA PRO A 49 -6.69 0.02 21.89
C PRO A 49 -8.05 0.75 21.84
N SER A 50 -9.01 0.22 21.10
CA SER A 50 -10.28 0.90 20.81
C SER A 50 -11.53 0.19 21.32
N ASN A 51 -11.40 -1.05 21.80
CA ASN A 51 -12.54 -1.90 22.17
C ASN A 51 -12.37 -2.69 23.47
N THR A 52 -11.15 -2.83 23.99
CA THR A 52 -10.84 -3.72 25.13
C THR A 52 -10.30 -2.97 26.36
N PHE A 53 -9.78 -1.76 26.18
CA PHE A 53 -9.17 -0.97 27.26
C PHE A 53 -10.08 0.21 27.61
N ALA A 54 -10.12 0.58 28.88
CA ALA A 54 -10.87 1.76 29.33
C ALA A 54 -10.24 3.09 28.89
N SER A 55 -8.95 3.11 28.52
CA SER A 55 -8.23 4.29 28.05
C SER A 55 -7.45 3.97 26.79
N THR A 56 -7.38 4.93 25.87
CA THR A 56 -6.54 4.90 24.66
C THR A 56 -5.17 5.54 24.89
N SER A 57 -4.87 6.02 26.09
CA SER A 57 -3.59 6.66 26.38
C SER A 57 -2.47 5.62 26.55
N PRO A 58 -1.34 5.78 25.84
CA PRO A 58 -0.19 4.87 25.95
C PRO A 58 0.44 4.86 27.34
N ALA A 59 0.15 5.88 28.18
CA ALA A 59 0.58 5.91 29.56
C ALA A 59 0.16 4.66 30.36
N PHE A 60 -0.89 3.96 29.93
CA PHE A 60 -1.46 2.81 30.66
C PHE A 60 -1.23 1.45 30.01
N TYR A 61 -0.65 1.39 28.81
CA TYR A 61 -0.41 0.12 28.12
C TYR A 61 0.96 0.00 27.45
N SER A 62 1.75 1.08 27.38
CA SER A 62 3.05 1.12 26.69
C SER A 62 4.17 1.52 27.63
N ILE A 63 5.31 0.84 27.55
CA ILE A 63 6.53 1.22 28.30
C ILE A 63 7.35 2.31 27.61
N TYR A 64 6.95 2.77 26.40
CA TYR A 64 7.75 3.70 25.60
C TYR A 64 7.72 5.16 26.10
N GLN A 65 6.93 5.46 27.14
CA GLN A 65 6.84 6.80 27.74
C GLN A 65 6.59 7.92 26.72
N GLN A 66 5.75 7.67 25.72
CA GLN A 66 5.44 8.63 24.63
C GLN A 66 4.92 9.99 25.15
N CYS A 67 4.33 10.02 26.35
CA CYS A 67 3.86 11.22 27.04
C CYS A 67 4.75 11.65 28.23
N GLY A 68 6.00 11.19 28.27
CA GLY A 68 6.97 11.49 29.34
C GLY A 68 6.86 10.64 30.60
N LYS A 69 5.82 9.79 30.72
CA LYS A 69 5.63 8.84 31.81
C LYS A 69 4.88 7.60 31.34
N THR A 70 5.12 6.47 32.00
CA THR A 70 4.27 5.27 31.90
C THR A 70 3.87 4.79 33.30
N PHE A 71 2.66 4.27 33.40
CA PHE A 71 2.13 3.52 34.54
C PHE A 71 2.06 2.01 34.24
N ALA A 72 2.34 1.61 33.01
CA ALA A 72 2.46 0.21 32.60
C ALA A 72 3.86 -0.34 32.97
N ASP A 73 3.90 -1.56 33.49
CA ASP A 73 5.14 -2.30 33.81
C ASP A 73 5.67 -3.10 32.61
N LYS A 74 4.84 -3.32 31.60
CA LYS A 74 5.18 -3.93 30.30
C LYS A 74 4.26 -3.41 29.20
N SER A 75 4.58 -3.69 27.94
CA SER A 75 3.66 -3.39 26.83
C SER A 75 2.50 -4.39 26.81
N TYR A 76 1.28 -3.88 26.84
CA TYR A 76 0.04 -4.65 26.82
C TYR A 76 -0.69 -4.59 25.46
N PHE A 77 -0.22 -3.75 24.54
CA PHE A 77 -0.85 -3.53 23.24
C PHE A 77 0.19 -3.48 22.11
N LYS A 78 -0.18 -4.01 20.94
CA LYS A 78 0.62 -3.89 19.72
C LYS A 78 0.32 -2.54 19.07
N GLU A 79 1.20 -1.57 19.31
CA GLU A 79 0.99 -0.17 18.89
C GLU A 79 1.22 0.10 17.41
N MET A 80 1.91 -0.79 16.70
CA MET A 80 2.27 -0.60 15.29
C MET A 80 1.93 -1.87 14.53
N GLY A 81 1.32 -1.73 13.36
CA GLY A 81 1.08 -2.83 12.44
C GLY A 81 2.08 -2.81 11.28
N ASN A 82 1.85 -3.72 10.34
CA ASN A 82 2.60 -3.76 9.08
C ASN A 82 1.64 -3.55 7.92
N VAL A 83 2.06 -2.81 6.91
CA VAL A 83 1.29 -2.65 5.67
C VAL A 83 2.00 -3.35 4.53
N VAL A 84 1.24 -4.06 3.69
CA VAL A 84 1.78 -4.69 2.48
C VAL A 84 1.11 -4.08 1.26
N ILE A 85 1.91 -3.58 0.34
CA ILE A 85 1.46 -3.04 -0.93
C ILE A 85 2.07 -3.88 -2.04
N GLY A 86 1.22 -4.39 -2.92
CA GLY A 86 1.62 -5.15 -4.10
C GLY A 86 2.41 -4.34 -5.12
N ASN A 87 2.50 -4.88 -6.32
CA ASN A 87 3.17 -4.31 -7.48
C ASN A 87 2.14 -3.57 -8.35
N ASP A 88 2.60 -2.63 -9.18
CA ASP A 88 1.72 -1.86 -10.10
C ASP A 88 0.54 -1.14 -9.38
N VAL A 89 0.74 -0.75 -8.12
CA VAL A 89 -0.30 -0.04 -7.35
C VAL A 89 -0.22 1.45 -7.62
N TRP A 90 -1.37 2.07 -7.88
CA TRP A 90 -1.48 3.53 -7.97
C TRP A 90 -2.21 4.08 -6.74
N ILE A 91 -1.54 4.96 -6.00
CA ILE A 91 -2.08 5.63 -4.82
C ILE A 91 -2.22 7.12 -5.10
N GLY A 92 -3.45 7.61 -5.10
CA GLY A 92 -3.80 9.01 -5.30
C GLY A 92 -3.36 9.92 -4.14
N ALA A 93 -3.38 11.23 -4.37
CA ALA A 93 -2.91 12.21 -3.38
C ALA A 93 -3.79 12.21 -2.13
N ASN A 94 -3.19 12.54 -0.97
CA ASN A 94 -3.88 12.63 0.33
C ASN A 94 -4.60 11.34 0.76
N VAL A 95 -4.10 10.17 0.35
CA VAL A 95 -4.62 8.88 0.82
C VAL A 95 -4.03 8.55 2.19
N VAL A 96 -4.87 7.95 3.05
CA VAL A 96 -4.44 7.33 4.31
C VAL A 96 -4.66 5.82 4.23
N ILE A 97 -3.65 5.03 4.55
CA ILE A 97 -3.75 3.56 4.65
C ILE A 97 -3.44 3.17 6.09
N MET A 98 -4.40 2.53 6.77
CA MET A 98 -4.27 2.11 8.16
C MET A 98 -3.28 0.94 8.31
N ASP A 99 -2.71 0.81 9.52
CA ASP A 99 -1.92 -0.34 9.94
C ASP A 99 -2.65 -1.69 9.71
N ASP A 100 -1.87 -2.75 9.48
CA ASP A 100 -2.35 -4.14 9.25
C ASP A 100 -3.28 -4.29 8.01
N VAL A 101 -3.14 -3.41 7.00
CA VAL A 101 -3.83 -3.51 5.70
C VAL A 101 -2.91 -4.10 4.61
N THR A 102 -3.48 -4.93 3.75
CA THR A 102 -2.87 -5.43 2.51
C THR A 102 -3.55 -4.84 1.27
N ILE A 103 -2.76 -4.25 0.38
CA ILE A 103 -3.18 -3.74 -0.94
C ILE A 103 -2.67 -4.69 -2.02
N GLY A 104 -3.58 -5.33 -2.76
CA GLY A 104 -3.24 -6.29 -3.81
C GLY A 104 -2.58 -5.66 -5.04
N ASP A 105 -1.88 -6.50 -5.81
CA ASP A 105 -1.22 -6.10 -7.06
C ASP A 105 -2.20 -5.40 -8.01
N GLY A 106 -1.76 -4.34 -8.66
CA GLY A 106 -2.55 -3.60 -9.64
C GLY A 106 -3.69 -2.76 -9.06
N ALA A 107 -3.87 -2.69 -7.73
CA ALA A 107 -4.95 -1.90 -7.15
C ALA A 107 -4.79 -0.38 -7.41
N ILE A 108 -5.91 0.34 -7.46
CA ILE A 108 -5.96 1.80 -7.55
C ILE A 108 -6.68 2.34 -6.32
N ILE A 109 -5.99 3.21 -5.58
CA ILE A 109 -6.56 3.93 -4.44
C ILE A 109 -6.82 5.37 -4.87
N GLY A 110 -8.09 5.76 -4.98
CA GLY A 110 -8.46 7.11 -5.38
C GLY A 110 -7.98 8.17 -4.38
N ALA A 111 -7.73 9.38 -4.88
CA ALA A 111 -7.28 10.50 -4.05
C ALA A 111 -8.24 10.78 -2.88
N GLY A 112 -7.68 11.12 -1.71
CA GLY A 112 -8.43 11.42 -0.50
C GLY A 112 -9.07 10.22 0.21
N ALA A 113 -8.83 8.99 -0.25
CA ALA A 113 -9.42 7.80 0.37
C ALA A 113 -8.75 7.43 1.71
N ILE A 114 -9.55 6.90 2.66
CA ILE A 114 -9.05 6.30 3.91
C ILE A 114 -9.28 4.79 3.86
N VAL A 115 -8.21 4.03 3.66
CA VAL A 115 -8.24 2.58 3.52
C VAL A 115 -8.09 1.93 4.89
N THR A 116 -9.17 1.30 5.36
CA THR A 116 -9.23 0.66 6.68
C THR A 116 -9.33 -0.87 6.62
N LYS A 117 -9.30 -1.45 5.42
CA LYS A 117 -9.44 -2.89 5.16
C LYS A 117 -8.64 -3.28 3.92
N ASP A 118 -8.31 -4.56 3.80
CA ASP A 118 -7.61 -5.11 2.64
C ASP A 118 -8.31 -4.78 1.32
N VAL A 119 -7.50 -4.50 0.31
CA VAL A 119 -7.93 -4.20 -1.06
C VAL A 119 -7.48 -5.33 -1.97
N LYS A 120 -8.45 -5.95 -2.67
CA LYS A 120 -8.16 -7.05 -3.60
C LYS A 120 -7.32 -6.58 -4.80
N PRO A 121 -6.52 -7.48 -5.42
CA PRO A 121 -5.79 -7.15 -6.64
C PRO A 121 -6.70 -6.54 -7.71
N TYR A 122 -6.16 -5.57 -8.45
CA TYR A 122 -6.84 -4.85 -9.54
C TYR A 122 -8.14 -4.14 -9.15
N SER A 123 -8.47 -4.04 -7.86
CA SER A 123 -9.60 -3.25 -7.39
C SER A 123 -9.30 -1.76 -7.46
N ILE A 124 -10.32 -0.99 -7.79
CA ILE A 124 -10.36 0.46 -7.62
C ILE A 124 -11.18 0.75 -6.37
N VAL A 125 -10.62 1.43 -5.39
CA VAL A 125 -11.31 1.84 -4.17
C VAL A 125 -11.27 3.36 -4.00
N VAL A 126 -12.34 3.94 -3.44
CA VAL A 126 -12.47 5.38 -3.23
C VAL A 126 -13.26 5.69 -1.95
N GLY A 127 -13.12 6.90 -1.43
CA GLY A 127 -13.94 7.44 -0.33
C GLY A 127 -13.40 7.20 1.08
N THR A 128 -14.19 7.64 2.07
CA THR A 128 -13.84 7.61 3.49
C THR A 128 -15.02 7.09 4.32
N PRO A 129 -14.98 5.84 4.82
CA PRO A 129 -13.94 4.83 4.55
C PRO A 129 -13.95 4.39 3.09
N ALA A 130 -12.79 3.94 2.60
CA ALA A 130 -12.62 3.49 1.22
C ALA A 130 -13.48 2.25 0.96
N LYS A 131 -14.21 2.28 -0.16
CA LYS A 131 -15.06 1.17 -0.62
C LYS A 131 -14.67 0.78 -2.04
N HIS A 132 -14.86 -0.49 -2.36
CA HIS A 132 -14.72 -0.99 -3.72
C HIS A 132 -15.68 -0.23 -4.65
N LEU A 133 -15.12 0.30 -5.73
CA LEU A 133 -15.85 0.96 -6.81
C LEU A 133 -16.09 0.00 -7.96
N LYS A 134 -15.01 -0.60 -8.48
CA LYS A 134 -15.00 -1.59 -9.57
C LYS A 134 -13.62 -2.25 -9.66
N TYR A 135 -13.48 -3.26 -10.50
CA TYR A 135 -12.17 -3.74 -10.93
C TYR A 135 -11.64 -2.97 -12.15
N ARG A 136 -10.32 -2.99 -12.36
CA ARG A 136 -9.66 -2.45 -13.57
C ARG A 136 -10.02 -3.24 -14.83
N PHE A 137 -10.19 -4.55 -14.68
CA PHE A 137 -10.28 -5.53 -15.77
C PHE A 137 -11.30 -6.62 -15.43
N GLU A 138 -11.63 -7.45 -16.43
CA GLU A 138 -12.45 -8.65 -16.24
C GLU A 138 -11.68 -9.73 -15.45
N THR A 139 -12.40 -10.65 -14.81
CA THR A 139 -11.83 -11.66 -13.92
C THR A 139 -10.75 -12.50 -14.61
N GLU A 140 -10.99 -12.94 -15.84
CA GLU A 140 -10.05 -13.79 -16.60
C GLU A 140 -8.77 -13.05 -16.99
N GLN A 141 -8.83 -11.72 -17.11
CA GLN A 141 -7.68 -10.86 -17.37
C GLN A 141 -6.89 -10.63 -16.09
N ILE A 142 -7.57 -10.46 -14.95
CA ILE A 142 -6.95 -10.36 -13.63
C ILE A 142 -6.18 -11.63 -13.31
N ASP A 143 -6.81 -12.80 -13.49
CA ASP A 143 -6.19 -14.09 -13.23
C ASP A 143 -4.95 -14.29 -14.10
N PHE A 144 -5.04 -13.99 -15.40
CA PHE A 144 -3.90 -14.00 -16.30
C PHE A 144 -2.76 -13.09 -15.81
N LEU A 145 -3.06 -11.85 -15.40
CA LEU A 145 -2.01 -10.93 -14.95
C LEU A 145 -1.35 -11.38 -13.63
N LEU A 146 -2.13 -11.94 -12.72
CA LEU A 146 -1.65 -12.48 -11.45
C LEU A 146 -0.76 -13.72 -11.64
N GLU A 147 -0.97 -14.48 -12.71
CA GLU A 147 -0.09 -15.57 -13.12
C GLU A 147 1.14 -15.05 -13.90
N PHE A 148 0.91 -14.17 -14.87
CA PHE A 148 1.94 -13.68 -15.80
C PHE A 148 3.01 -12.82 -15.11
N LYS A 149 2.61 -12.09 -14.05
CA LYS A 149 3.47 -11.28 -13.17
C LYS A 149 4.53 -10.48 -13.94
N TRP A 150 4.07 -9.67 -14.90
CA TRP A 150 4.97 -8.91 -15.78
C TRP A 150 5.96 -8.04 -14.99
N TRP A 151 5.60 -7.57 -13.79
CA TRP A 151 6.46 -6.79 -12.90
C TRP A 151 7.71 -7.56 -12.42
N LEU A 152 7.74 -8.88 -12.55
CA LEU A 152 8.91 -9.72 -12.22
C LEU A 152 9.84 -9.98 -13.43
N LYS A 153 9.45 -9.61 -14.65
CA LYS A 153 10.27 -9.81 -15.87
C LYS A 153 11.55 -8.98 -15.80
N ASP A 154 12.64 -9.44 -16.38
CA ASP A 154 13.90 -8.67 -16.35
C ASP A 154 13.85 -7.40 -17.23
N GLU A 155 14.89 -6.57 -17.13
CA GLU A 155 14.97 -5.33 -17.90
C GLU A 155 15.03 -5.56 -19.41
N ALA A 156 15.63 -6.66 -19.86
CA ALA A 156 15.72 -7.01 -21.28
C ALA A 156 14.32 -7.26 -21.84
N TRP A 157 13.53 -8.09 -21.16
CA TRP A 157 12.15 -8.37 -21.53
C TRP A 157 11.31 -7.09 -21.52
N LEU A 158 11.43 -6.26 -20.48
CA LEU A 158 10.67 -5.00 -20.40
C LEU A 158 11.02 -4.05 -21.54
N THR A 159 12.30 -3.91 -21.86
CA THR A 159 12.77 -3.03 -22.94
C THR A 159 12.25 -3.48 -24.30
N GLU A 160 12.24 -4.79 -24.55
CA GLU A 160 11.76 -5.36 -25.82
C GLU A 160 10.23 -5.35 -25.93
N ASN A 161 9.51 -5.59 -24.82
CA ASN A 161 8.08 -5.91 -24.83
C ASN A 161 7.19 -4.82 -24.19
N TYR A 162 7.71 -3.65 -23.80
CA TYR A 162 6.93 -2.63 -23.08
C TYR A 162 5.61 -2.25 -23.78
N LYS A 163 5.60 -2.24 -25.12
CA LYS A 163 4.42 -1.89 -25.92
C LYS A 163 3.26 -2.88 -25.73
N ASP A 164 3.55 -4.14 -25.38
CA ASP A 164 2.52 -5.13 -25.09
C ASP A 164 1.71 -4.74 -23.85
N LEU A 165 2.33 -4.04 -22.90
CA LEU A 165 1.67 -3.60 -21.65
C LEU A 165 0.69 -2.44 -21.88
N HIS A 166 0.64 -1.85 -23.08
CA HIS A 166 -0.29 -0.76 -23.39
C HIS A 166 -1.74 -1.24 -23.61
N ASN A 167 -1.96 -2.54 -23.87
CA ASN A 167 -3.29 -3.07 -24.13
C ASN A 167 -3.44 -4.51 -23.59
N ILE A 168 -4.33 -4.68 -22.62
CA ILE A 168 -4.57 -5.97 -21.95
C ILE A 168 -5.11 -7.06 -22.89
N ILE A 169 -5.92 -6.71 -23.89
CA ILE A 169 -6.52 -7.68 -24.82
C ILE A 169 -5.41 -8.31 -25.66
N SER A 170 -4.59 -7.49 -26.32
CA SER A 170 -3.48 -7.99 -27.14
C SER A 170 -2.40 -8.69 -26.31
N LEU A 171 -2.18 -8.27 -25.06
CA LEU A 171 -1.24 -8.94 -24.15
C LEU A 171 -1.71 -10.36 -23.84
N VAL A 172 -2.99 -10.53 -23.49
CA VAL A 172 -3.59 -11.83 -23.21
C VAL A 172 -3.51 -12.72 -24.46
N GLU A 173 -3.90 -12.21 -25.63
CA GLU A 173 -3.84 -12.97 -26.90
C GLU A 173 -2.42 -13.45 -27.24
N LYS A 174 -1.40 -12.62 -26.95
CA LYS A 174 0.01 -12.96 -27.23
C LYS A 174 0.55 -14.05 -26.31
N TYR A 175 0.16 -14.05 -25.03
CA TYR A 175 0.82 -14.85 -23.98
C TYR A 175 -0.03 -15.94 -23.33
N LYS A 176 -1.34 -16.01 -23.57
CA LYS A 176 -2.25 -17.03 -23.02
C LYS A 176 -2.38 -18.28 -23.92
N LYS A 177 -1.32 -18.64 -24.66
CA LYS A 177 -1.30 -19.85 -25.50
C LYS A 177 -1.23 -21.12 -24.66
#